data_AF-A0A0G1TNA8-F1
#
_entry.id   AF-A0A0G1TNA8-F1
#
_cell.length_a   1.000
_cell.length_b   1.000
_cell.length_c   1.000
_cell.angle_alpha   90.00
_cell.angle_beta   90.00
_cell.angle_gamma   90.00
#
_symmetry.space_group_name_H-M   'P 1'
#
loop_
_entity.id
_entity.type
_entity.pdbx_description
1 polymer ?
#
loop_
_entity_poly.entity_id
_entity_poly.type
_entity_poly.pdbx_seq_one_letter_code
_entity_poly.pdbx_strand_id
1 'polypeptide(L)'
;MVESILEGLPAQVVALPDLFDDQKWGNQILSLIHTKGFEVSQVVGVGNNDWTNRILRLIAIDVYETGLYQRDELEGIKIRVLIKKGDESWKGRVPLSIVKYVGDYAKQN
;
A
#
# COMPACT_ATOMS: atom_id res chain seq x y z
N MET A 1 10.05 -6.22 -3.15
CA MET A 1 10.01 -5.81 -1.72
C MET A 1 8.73 -6.28 -1.03
N VAL A 2 7.55 -5.89 -1.52
CA VAL A 2 6.27 -6.32 -0.93
C VAL A 2 5.97 -7.80 -1.21
N GLU A 3 6.33 -8.32 -2.38
CA GLU A 3 6.11 -9.72 -2.74
C GLU A 3 6.73 -10.72 -1.74
N SER A 4 7.94 -10.44 -1.23
CA SER A 4 8.58 -11.29 -0.23
C SER A 4 7.95 -11.20 1.17
N ILE A 5 7.14 -10.18 1.43
CA ILE A 5 6.33 -10.11 2.66
C ILE A 5 5.08 -11.00 2.52
N LEU A 6 4.55 -11.12 1.31
CA LEU A 6 3.30 -11.81 1.02
C LEU A 6 3.49 -13.29 0.61
N GLU A 7 4.72 -13.80 0.66
CA GLU A 7 5.03 -15.17 0.28
C GLU A 7 4.19 -16.18 1.08
N GLY A 8 3.49 -17.08 0.38
CA GLY A 8 2.58 -18.07 0.97
C GLY A 8 1.16 -17.57 1.26
N LEU A 9 0.86 -16.29 1.03
CA LEU A 9 -0.49 -15.74 1.12
C LEU A 9 -1.19 -15.74 -0.25
N PRO A 10 -2.52 -15.88 -0.32
CA PRO A 10 -3.29 -15.72 -1.55
C PRO A 10 -3.43 -14.23 -1.91
N ALA A 11 -2.31 -13.55 -2.11
CA ALA A 11 -2.23 -12.12 -2.38
C ALA A 11 -1.43 -11.84 -3.65
N GLN A 12 -1.81 -10.77 -4.35
CA GLN A 12 -1.10 -10.29 -5.53
C GLN A 12 -0.78 -8.80 -5.36
N VAL A 13 0.40 -8.40 -5.82
CA VAL A 13 0.80 -6.99 -5.88
C VAL A 13 0.59 -6.49 -7.30
N VAL A 14 -0.09 -5.36 -7.44
CA VAL A 14 -0.27 -4.70 -8.73
C VAL A 14 0.21 -3.26 -8.61
N ALA A 15 1.02 -2.83 -9.58
CA ALA A 15 1.41 -1.43 -9.71
C ALA A 15 0.24 -0.62 -10.27
N LEU A 16 -0.09 0.50 -9.62
CA LEU A 16 -1.13 1.43 -10.04
C LEU A 16 -0.50 2.81 -10.20
N PRO A 17 -0.32 3.32 -11.44
CA PRO A 17 0.22 4.67 -11.63
C PRO A 17 -0.75 5.74 -11.12
N ASP A 18 -0.18 6.81 -10.58
CA ASP A 18 -0.92 7.99 -10.15
C ASP A 18 -1.43 8.79 -11.36
N LEU A 19 -2.67 9.26 -11.27
CA LEU A 19 -3.29 10.15 -12.24
C LEU A 19 -3.84 11.38 -11.52
N PHE A 20 -3.62 12.58 -12.08
CA PHE A 20 -4.12 13.84 -11.53
C PHE A 20 -5.61 14.09 -11.81
N ASP A 21 -6.38 13.03 -12.04
CA ASP A 21 -7.79 13.06 -12.44
C ASP A 21 -8.51 11.89 -11.78
N ASP A 22 -9.39 12.23 -10.83
CA ASP A 22 -10.12 11.27 -10.00
C ASP A 22 -10.96 10.29 -10.82
N GLN A 23 -11.57 10.76 -11.92
CA GLN A 23 -12.39 9.92 -12.77
C GLN A 23 -11.53 8.92 -13.55
N LYS A 24 -10.39 9.38 -14.10
CA LYS A 24 -9.46 8.48 -14.79
C LYS A 24 -8.84 7.48 -13.83
N TRP A 25 -8.49 7.91 -12.62
CA TRP A 25 -7.98 7.01 -11.59
C TRP A 25 -9.01 5.96 -11.17
N GLY A 26 -10.26 6.35 -10.93
CA GLY A 26 -11.36 5.42 -10.66
C GLY A 26 -11.59 4.42 -11.80
N ASN A 27 -11.59 4.88 -13.05
CA ASN A 27 -11.73 4.00 -14.23
C ASN A 27 -10.57 3.02 -14.37
N GLN A 28 -9.34 3.42 -14.00
CA GLN A 28 -8.19 2.54 -13.99
C GLN A 28 -8.36 1.39 -12.98
N ILE A 29 -8.95 1.67 -11.81
CA ILE A 29 -9.27 0.66 -10.79
C ILE A 29 -10.34 -0.31 -11.30
N LEU A 30 -11.42 0.20 -11.91
CA LEU A 30 -12.46 -0.65 -12.51
C LEU A 30 -11.89 -1.59 -13.57
N SER A 31 -11.08 -1.04 -14.48
CA SER A 31 -10.40 -1.84 -15.51
C SER A 31 -9.53 -2.92 -14.89
N LEU A 32 -8.80 -2.61 -13.82
CA LEU A 32 -7.99 -3.57 -13.10
C LEU A 32 -8.83 -4.69 -12.48
N ILE A 33 -9.93 -4.37 -11.81
CA ILE A 33 -10.86 -5.33 -11.20
C ILE A 33 -11.38 -6.31 -12.25
N HIS A 34 -11.90 -5.80 -13.37
CA HIS A 34 -12.40 -6.64 -14.46
C HIS A 34 -11.30 -7.47 -15.12
N THR A 35 -10.10 -6.89 -15.33
CA THR A 35 -8.95 -7.64 -15.88
C THR A 35 -8.54 -8.81 -14.97
N LYS A 36 -8.81 -8.70 -13.67
CA LYS A 36 -8.58 -9.78 -12.70
C LYS A 36 -9.74 -10.78 -12.59
N GLY A 37 -10.82 -10.58 -13.37
CA GLY A 37 -11.96 -11.50 -13.44
C GLY A 37 -12.96 -11.35 -12.29
N PHE A 38 -12.95 -10.21 -11.59
CA PHE A 38 -13.91 -9.90 -10.55
C PHE A 38 -14.94 -8.90 -11.05
N GLU A 39 -16.15 -8.98 -10.50
CA GLU A 39 -17.15 -7.93 -10.58
C GLU A 39 -16.96 -6.93 -9.45
N VAL A 40 -17.33 -5.66 -9.66
CA VAL A 40 -17.21 -4.59 -8.66
C VAL A 40 -17.89 -4.97 -7.34
N SER A 41 -19.05 -5.62 -7.41
CA SER A 41 -19.83 -6.07 -6.24
C SER A 41 -19.14 -7.15 -5.40
N GLN A 42 -18.07 -7.77 -5.91
CA GLN A 42 -17.27 -8.78 -5.21
C GLN A 42 -16.04 -8.17 -4.53
N VAL A 43 -15.78 -6.88 -4.74
CA VAL A 43 -14.58 -6.19 -4.27
C VAL A 43 -14.92 -5.26 -3.12
N VAL A 44 -14.12 -5.33 -2.06
CA VAL A 44 -14.14 -4.37 -0.96
C VAL A 44 -12.82 -3.60 -0.97
N GLY A 45 -12.93 -2.27 -1.04
CA GLY A 45 -11.81 -1.37 -0.78
C GLY A 45 -11.48 -1.35 0.70
N VAL A 46 -10.20 -1.47 1.05
CA VAL A 46 -9.75 -1.38 2.44
C VAL A 46 -8.79 -0.20 2.56
N GLY A 47 -9.15 0.81 3.35
CA GLY A 47 -8.35 2.02 3.46
C GLY A 47 -8.95 3.08 4.38
N ASN A 48 -8.10 3.98 4.86
CA ASN A 48 -8.46 5.06 5.79
C ASN A 48 -8.16 6.45 5.20
N ASN A 49 -8.00 6.56 3.88
CA ASN A 49 -7.77 7.84 3.21
C ASN A 49 -9.09 8.37 2.66
N ASP A 50 -9.58 9.48 3.20
CA ASP A 50 -10.89 10.03 2.84
C ASP A 50 -11.04 10.36 1.36
N TRP A 51 -9.98 10.82 0.70
CA TRP A 51 -10.02 11.16 -0.72
C TRP A 51 -10.13 9.91 -1.58
N THR A 52 -9.25 8.93 -1.35
CA THR A 52 -9.32 7.62 -2.01
C THR A 52 -10.66 6.93 -1.76
N ASN A 53 -11.13 6.88 -0.51
CA ASN A 53 -12.37 6.23 -0.13
C ASN A 53 -13.58 6.85 -0.83
N ARG A 54 -13.59 8.18 -1.04
CA ARG A 54 -14.64 8.84 -1.84
C ARG A 54 -14.63 8.38 -3.29
N ILE A 55 -13.46 8.31 -3.93
CA ILE A 55 -13.37 7.87 -5.33
C ILE A 55 -13.85 6.43 -5.48
N LEU A 56 -13.45 5.53 -4.56
CA LEU A 56 -13.88 4.13 -4.59
C LEU A 56 -15.42 3.99 -4.46
N ARG A 57 -16.03 4.75 -3.54
CA ARG A 57 -17.49 4.77 -3.37
C ARG A 57 -18.22 5.29 -4.61
N LEU A 58 -17.65 6.27 -5.32
CA LEU A 58 -18.23 6.80 -6.57
C LEU A 58 -18.27 5.75 -7.70
N ILE A 59 -17.37 4.77 -7.67
CA ILE A 59 -17.36 3.64 -8.61
C ILE A 59 -18.01 2.37 -8.04
N ALA A 60 -18.91 2.53 -7.06
CA ALA A 60 -19.70 1.47 -6.43
C ALA A 60 -18.89 0.37 -5.71
N ILE A 61 -17.66 0.67 -5.29
CA ILE A 61 -16.87 -0.20 -4.41
C ILE A 61 -17.20 0.14 -2.96
N ASP A 62 -17.62 -0.86 -2.19
CA ASP A 62 -17.77 -0.73 -0.74
C ASP A 62 -16.40 -0.52 -0.08
N VAL A 63 -16.35 0.34 0.93
CA VAL A 63 -15.09 0.67 1.61
C VAL A 63 -15.17 0.31 3.09
N TYR A 64 -14.24 -0.52 3.53
CA TYR A 64 -14.02 -0.88 4.93
C TYR A 64 -12.85 -0.12 5.52
N GLU A 65 -13.13 0.71 6.52
CA GLU A 65 -12.13 1.49 7.26
C GLU A 65 -11.65 0.67 8.47
N THR A 66 -10.39 0.24 8.44
CA THR A 66 -9.81 -0.66 9.45
C THR A 66 -9.24 0.06 10.66
N GLY A 67 -9.15 1.39 10.62
CA GLY A 67 -8.29 2.15 11.52
C GLY A 67 -6.81 1.99 11.18
N LEU A 68 -5.94 2.58 12.01
CA LEU A 68 -4.50 2.64 11.75
C LEU A 68 -3.74 1.96 12.89
N TYR A 69 -3.19 0.77 12.60
CA TYR A 69 -2.43 -0.01 13.56
C TYR A 69 -1.11 0.68 13.91
N GLN A 70 -0.90 0.97 15.20
CA GLN A 70 0.32 1.57 15.74
C GLN A 70 0.87 2.73 14.89
N ARG A 71 -0.04 3.59 14.42
CA ARG A 71 0.28 4.77 13.57
C ARG A 71 1.39 5.62 14.18
N ASP A 72 1.44 5.67 15.51
CA ASP A 72 2.42 6.48 16.20
C ASP A 72 3.86 6.04 16.02
N GLU A 73 4.07 4.78 15.64
CA GLU A 73 5.38 4.17 15.53
C GLU A 73 5.71 3.69 14.12
N LEU A 74 4.71 3.14 13.41
CA LEU A 74 4.90 2.38 12.17
C LEU A 74 4.66 3.19 10.89
N GLU A 75 4.40 4.49 10.99
CA GLU A 75 4.27 5.34 9.81
C GLU A 75 5.60 5.51 9.07
N GLY A 76 5.53 5.41 7.73
CA GLY A 76 6.69 5.55 6.87
C GLY A 76 7.45 6.87 7.05
N ILE A 77 6.78 7.98 7.39
CA ILE A 77 7.47 9.26 7.67
C ILE A 77 8.37 9.16 8.91
N LYS A 78 7.93 8.45 9.95
CA LYS A 78 8.67 8.27 11.20
C LYS A 78 9.84 7.32 11.01
N ILE A 79 9.60 6.21 10.32
CA ILE A 79 10.63 5.25 9.92
C ILE A 79 11.72 5.95 9.09
N ARG A 80 11.35 6.78 8.10
CA ARG A 80 12.31 7.54 7.29
C ARG A 80 13.13 8.54 8.11
N VAL A 81 12.56 9.16 9.15
CA VAL A 81 13.31 10.05 10.06
C VAL A 81 14.39 9.27 10.81
N LEU A 82 14.09 8.07 11.30
CA LEU A 82 15.08 7.21 11.98
C LEU A 82 16.21 6.80 11.03
N ILE A 83 15.86 6.34 9.83
CA ILE A 83 16.86 5.99 8.79
C ILE A 83 17.78 7.17 8.50
N LYS A 84 17.22 8.38 8.30
CA LYS A 84 18.01 9.60 8.03
C LYS A 84 18.94 9.99 9.18
N LYS A 85 18.60 9.63 10.42
CA LYS A 85 19.42 9.88 11.61
C LYS A 85 20.46 8.79 11.87
N GLY A 86 20.49 7.72 11.07
CA GLY A 86 21.32 6.54 11.35
C GLY A 86 20.84 5.73 12.56
N ASP A 87 19.59 5.91 13.00
CA ASP A 87 19.04 5.21 14.16
C ASP A 87 18.54 3.83 13.76
N GLU A 88 19.30 2.79 14.12
CA GLU A 88 19.03 1.39 13.78
C GLU A 88 17.70 0.81 14.33
N SER A 89 17.00 1.52 15.23
CA SER A 89 15.70 1.08 15.76
C SER A 89 14.60 0.98 14.70
N TRP A 90 14.78 1.59 13.52
CA TRP A 90 13.84 1.43 12.39
C TRP A 90 13.71 -0.01 11.93
N LYS A 91 14.75 -0.85 12.11
CA LYS A 91 14.76 -2.26 11.69
C LYS A 91 13.70 -3.10 12.42
N GLY A 92 13.35 -2.72 13.65
CA GLY A 92 12.28 -3.38 14.42
C GLY A 92 10.86 -2.96 14.03
N ARG A 93 10.72 -1.98 13.12
CA ARG A 93 9.42 -1.41 12.72
C ARG A 93 8.96 -1.87 11.34
N VAL A 94 9.74 -2.74 10.69
CA VAL A 94 9.44 -3.28 9.36
C VAL A 94 9.78 -4.78 9.32
N PRO A 95 9.19 -5.55 8.40
CA PRO A 95 9.59 -6.95 8.20
C PRO A 95 11.09 -7.09 7.88
N LEU A 96 11.71 -8.20 8.30
CA LEU A 96 13.14 -8.47 8.06
C LEU A 96 13.53 -8.41 6.57
N SER A 97 12.62 -8.81 5.67
CA SER A 97 12.83 -8.72 4.22
C SER A 97 13.04 -7.28 3.74
N ILE A 98 12.42 -6.29 4.38
CA ILE A 98 12.64 -4.86 4.11
C ILE A 98 14.02 -4.42 4.57
N VAL A 99 14.45 -4.88 5.76
CA VAL A 99 15.77 -4.53 6.30
C VAL A 99 16.87 -4.94 5.34
N LYS A 100 16.79 -6.17 4.81
CA LYS A 100 17.72 -6.67 3.80
C LYS A 100 17.70 -5.80 2.54
N TYR A 101 16.50 -5.51 2.01
CA TYR A 101 16.35 -4.72 0.79
C TYR A 101 16.96 -3.31 0.91
N VAL A 102 16.67 -2.59 1.99
CA VAL A 102 17.23 -1.24 2.22
C VAL A 102 18.74 -1.29 2.42
N GLY A 103 19.25 -2.29 3.15
CA GLY A 103 20.68 -2.46 3.38
C GLY A 103 21.47 -2.78 2.10
N ASP A 104 20.91 -3.59 1.21
CA ASP A 104 21.52 -3.90 -0.08
C ASP A 104 21.51 -2.67 -1.01
N TYR A 105 20.42 -1.89 -1.02
CA TYR A 105 20.33 -0.64 -1.79
C TYR A 105 21.35 0.41 -1.33
N ALA A 106 21.57 0.53 -0.02
CA ALA A 106 22.54 1.46 0.56
C ALA A 106 24.01 1.08 0.31
N LYS A 107 24.31 -0.16 -0.12
CA LYS A 107 25.65 -0.58 -0.55
C LYS A 107 25.92 -0.33 -2.02
N GLN A 108 24.87 -0.09 -2.80
CA GLN A 108 24.92 0.09 -4.25
C GLN A 108 24.99 1.58 -4.66
N ASN A 109 24.76 2.50 -3.72
CA ASN A 109 24.71 3.95 -3.91
C ASN A 109 25.50 4.64 -2.79
#